data_AF-A0A7K1KTR9-F1
#
_entry.id   AF-A0A7K1KTR9-F1
#
_cell.length_a   1.000
_cell.length_b   1.000
_cell.length_c   1.000
_cell.angle_alpha   90.00
_cell.angle_beta   90.00
_cell.angle_gamma   90.00
#
_symmetry.space_group_name_H-M   'P 1'
#
loop_
_entity.id
_entity.type
_entity.pdbx_description
1 polymer ?
#
loop_
_entity_poly.entity_id
_entity_poly.type
_entity_poly.pdbx_seq_one_letter_code
_entity_poly.pdbx_strand_id
1 'polypeptide(L)'
;MVNPAPLESFKGSTDDERLTAALSYSAAQTYKPVILLGEARQYTFGKRRTMFNGFAISGPPASGSEFRYNGKVKLNVPGSGWLDMAGGQLKGIYIGDLSFEGNAETSFFVDKTNTQTVLWASHLKNLGFSLFKHVIWGAHTAVTFSGQWDVNNCYDTEFKLWGSDNNYWTDGMLLDSPNHPAGERYHIWLPHLSKSTVGPVFVTGMHNVTPMRVDGGRGLVIGGARLEAQQGNPTWGSQLIITGGKFLRVRDVFFFNGMSKPDSTGHPDPALHKGIVTMTGGSDVVFDGCMFSNGDGQQKGSTPAGTPHLYVGGGARIRVRNHQSSDTPRIVRAQSVSARAFYLDSDLSVTAG
;
A
#
# COMPACT_ATOMS: atom_id res chain seq x y z
N MET A 1 5.38 -22.08 23.55
CA MET A 1 5.28 -21.92 22.08
C MET A 1 5.28 -23.30 21.45
N VAL A 2 4.44 -23.54 20.45
CA VAL A 2 4.49 -24.78 19.67
C VAL A 2 5.72 -24.70 18.77
N ASN A 3 6.49 -25.78 18.67
CA ASN A 3 7.63 -25.82 17.75
C ASN A 3 7.14 -25.65 16.30
N PRO A 4 7.84 -24.88 15.46
CA PRO A 4 7.54 -24.84 14.02
C PRO A 4 7.59 -26.23 13.41
N ALA A 5 6.76 -26.46 12.40
CA ALA A 5 6.75 -27.70 11.62
C ALA A 5 7.49 -27.45 10.28
N PRO A 6 8.72 -27.96 10.09
CA PRO A 6 9.45 -27.80 8.83
C PRO A 6 8.67 -28.42 7.67
N LEU A 7 8.53 -27.71 6.56
CA LEU A 7 7.82 -28.19 5.37
C LEU A 7 8.39 -29.52 4.85
N GLU A 8 9.69 -29.71 5.03
CA GLU A 8 10.49 -30.87 4.63
C GLU A 8 10.15 -32.15 5.40
N SER A 9 9.54 -32.01 6.59
CA SER A 9 9.10 -33.15 7.39
C SER A 9 7.85 -33.84 6.83
N PHE A 10 7.16 -33.19 5.88
CA PHE A 10 5.94 -33.70 5.28
C PHE A 10 6.22 -34.49 4.01
N LYS A 11 5.46 -35.57 3.80
CA LYS A 11 5.56 -36.42 2.60
C LYS A 11 5.09 -35.64 1.37
N GLY A 12 5.82 -35.77 0.27
CA GLY A 12 5.48 -35.18 -1.03
C GLY A 12 6.70 -35.13 -1.94
N SER A 13 6.48 -35.44 -3.21
CA SER A 13 7.49 -35.35 -4.28
C SER A 13 7.69 -33.91 -4.77
N THR A 14 6.70 -33.04 -4.54
CA THR A 14 6.72 -31.62 -4.90
C THR A 14 6.47 -30.72 -3.68
N ASP A 15 6.89 -29.46 -3.76
CA ASP A 15 6.59 -28.44 -2.74
C ASP A 15 5.09 -28.30 -2.50
N ASP A 16 4.27 -28.36 -3.55
CA ASP A 16 2.82 -28.31 -3.43
C ASP A 16 2.24 -29.51 -2.67
N GLU A 17 2.75 -30.72 -2.89
CA GLU A 17 2.30 -31.91 -2.15
C GLU A 17 2.67 -31.79 -0.67
N ARG A 18 3.91 -31.38 -0.38
CA ARG A 18 4.38 -31.16 1.00
C ARG A 18 3.55 -30.10 1.71
N LEU A 19 3.29 -28.97 1.05
CA LEU A 19 2.46 -27.90 1.62
C LEU A 19 1.02 -28.36 1.85
N THR A 20 0.46 -29.18 0.96
CA THR A 20 -0.87 -29.79 1.17
C THR A 20 -0.90 -30.63 2.44
N ALA A 21 0.10 -31.50 2.63
CA ALA A 21 0.21 -32.33 3.83
C ALA A 21 0.44 -31.49 5.10
N ALA A 22 1.30 -30.48 5.03
CA ALA A 22 1.59 -29.56 6.13
C ALA A 22 0.35 -28.76 6.57
N LEU A 23 -0.43 -28.26 5.60
CA LEU A 23 -1.67 -27.52 5.87
C LEU A 23 -2.72 -28.41 6.54
N SER A 24 -2.92 -29.62 6.03
CA SER A 24 -3.85 -30.60 6.64
C SER A 24 -3.43 -30.94 8.08
N TYR A 25 -2.13 -31.17 8.31
CA TYR A 25 -1.60 -31.42 9.65
C TYR A 25 -1.83 -30.23 10.60
N SER A 26 -1.46 -29.02 10.17
CA SER A 26 -1.58 -27.79 10.98
C SER A 26 -3.04 -27.50 11.31
N ALA A 27 -3.95 -27.60 10.33
CA ALA A 27 -5.38 -27.39 10.52
C ALA A 27 -5.99 -28.30 11.60
N ALA A 28 -5.52 -29.55 11.69
CA ALA A 28 -5.97 -30.54 12.67
C ALA A 28 -5.44 -30.30 14.09
N GLN A 29 -4.44 -29.42 14.29
CA GLN A 29 -3.90 -29.15 15.62
C GLN A 29 -4.78 -28.18 16.42
N THR A 30 -4.87 -28.42 17.73
CA THR A 30 -5.44 -27.47 18.70
C THR A 30 -4.61 -26.19 18.75
N TYR A 31 -3.30 -26.33 18.95
CA TYR A 31 -2.33 -25.24 18.87
C TYR A 31 -1.59 -25.34 17.55
N LYS A 32 -1.97 -24.46 16.62
CA LYS A 32 -1.53 -24.53 15.22
C LYS A 32 -0.06 -24.14 15.10
N PRO A 33 0.82 -25.04 14.63
CA PRO A 33 2.21 -24.71 14.43
C PRO A 33 2.38 -23.82 13.20
N VAL A 34 3.42 -22.99 13.23
CA VAL A 34 3.93 -22.31 12.04
C VAL A 34 4.53 -23.35 11.10
N ILE A 35 4.10 -23.36 9.84
CA ILE A 35 4.76 -24.13 8.79
C ILE A 35 6.02 -23.36 8.39
N LEU A 36 7.19 -23.97 8.60
CA LEU A 36 8.49 -23.34 8.35
C LEU A 36 9.06 -23.79 7.01
N LEU A 37 9.34 -22.83 6.12
CA LEU A 37 10.06 -23.00 4.87
C LEU A 37 11.55 -22.82 5.16
N GLY A 38 12.14 -23.81 5.85
CA GLY A 38 13.42 -23.66 6.54
C GLY A 38 14.68 -23.91 5.69
N GLU A 39 14.56 -24.50 4.52
CA GLU A 39 15.70 -24.79 3.66
C GLU A 39 16.15 -23.53 2.89
N ALA A 40 17.47 -23.39 2.73
CA ALA A 40 18.09 -22.33 1.93
C ALA A 40 17.96 -22.60 0.43
N ARG A 41 16.71 -22.64 -0.06
CA ARG A 41 16.37 -22.82 -1.47
C ARG A 41 15.16 -21.99 -1.86
N GLN A 42 14.88 -21.99 -3.16
CA GLN A 42 13.63 -21.50 -3.69
C GLN A 42 12.54 -22.59 -3.60
N TYR A 43 11.40 -22.24 -3.03
CA TYR A 43 10.17 -23.04 -3.06
C TYR A 43 9.33 -22.65 -4.25
N THR A 44 8.62 -23.60 -4.87
CA THR A 44 7.70 -23.31 -5.98
C THR A 44 6.30 -23.84 -5.69
N PHE A 45 5.30 -22.96 -5.71
CA PHE A 45 3.90 -23.35 -5.55
C PHE A 45 3.08 -22.93 -6.77
N GLY A 46 2.38 -23.88 -7.36
CA GLY A 46 1.44 -23.68 -8.47
C GLY A 46 -0.02 -23.90 -8.07
N LYS A 47 -0.30 -24.27 -6.82
CA LYS A 47 -1.68 -24.48 -6.33
C LYS A 47 -2.13 -23.40 -5.37
N ARG A 48 -3.34 -22.90 -5.59
CA ARG A 48 -4.07 -22.05 -4.64
C ARG A 48 -4.30 -22.78 -3.30
N ARG A 49 -4.24 -22.04 -2.20
CA ARG A 49 -4.36 -22.54 -0.82
C ARG A 49 -5.48 -21.82 -0.08
N THR A 50 -6.37 -22.58 0.53
CA THR A 50 -7.40 -22.02 1.41
C THR A 50 -6.83 -21.86 2.81
N MET A 51 -6.87 -20.63 3.33
CA MET A 51 -6.48 -20.36 4.70
C MET A 51 -7.55 -20.85 5.69
N PHE A 52 -7.14 -21.04 6.94
CA PHE A 52 -8.00 -21.41 8.07
C PHE A 52 -7.61 -20.57 9.30
N ASN A 53 -8.47 -20.52 10.32
CA ASN A 53 -8.18 -19.78 11.55
C ASN A 53 -6.90 -20.30 12.22
N GLY A 54 -5.95 -19.42 12.52
CA GLY A 54 -4.64 -19.78 13.06
C GLY A 54 -3.65 -20.28 12.01
N PHE A 55 -3.92 -20.12 10.71
CA PHE A 55 -2.94 -20.39 9.65
C PHE A 55 -1.66 -19.62 9.93
N ALA A 56 -0.53 -20.30 9.88
CA ALA A 56 0.77 -19.70 10.07
C ALA A 56 1.81 -20.31 9.13
N ILE A 57 2.51 -19.47 8.37
CA ILE A 57 3.61 -19.86 7.49
C ILE A 57 4.75 -18.87 7.61
N SER A 58 5.99 -19.34 7.58
CA SER A 58 7.16 -18.47 7.71
C SER A 58 8.37 -19.04 7.00
N GLY A 59 9.27 -18.17 6.55
CA GLY A 59 10.62 -18.54 6.17
C GLY A 59 11.59 -18.46 7.35
N PRO A 60 12.90 -18.63 7.11
CA PRO A 60 13.89 -18.41 8.15
C PRO A 60 13.95 -16.91 8.50
N PRO A 61 14.27 -16.54 9.76
CA PRO A 61 14.34 -15.14 10.17
C PRO A 61 15.18 -14.28 9.23
N ALA A 62 14.68 -13.08 8.94
CA ALA A 62 15.29 -12.11 8.04
C ALA A 62 15.30 -12.52 6.55
N SER A 63 14.54 -13.51 6.11
CA SER A 63 14.40 -13.83 4.67
C SER A 63 13.45 -12.91 3.89
N GLY A 64 12.80 -11.97 4.58
CA GLY A 64 11.72 -11.12 4.07
C GLY A 64 12.04 -10.04 3.04
N SER A 65 13.20 -10.05 2.41
CA SER A 65 13.57 -9.04 1.40
C SER A 65 13.67 -9.69 0.03
N GLU A 66 13.24 -8.98 -1.02
CA GLU A 66 13.18 -9.55 -2.38
C GLU A 66 14.55 -10.00 -2.91
N PHE A 67 15.63 -9.41 -2.41
CA PHE A 67 17.01 -9.74 -2.79
C PHE A 67 17.55 -11.01 -2.14
N ARG A 68 16.78 -11.64 -1.25
CA ARG A 68 17.20 -12.84 -0.53
C ARG A 68 16.65 -14.08 -1.22
N TYR A 69 17.56 -15.02 -1.49
CA TYR A 69 17.24 -16.31 -2.09
C TYR A 69 16.93 -17.40 -1.04
N ASN A 70 17.29 -17.18 0.22
CA ASN A 70 16.97 -18.11 1.31
C ASN A 70 15.48 -17.99 1.65
N GLY A 71 14.70 -19.06 1.44
CA GLY A 71 13.26 -19.02 1.71
C GLY A 71 12.46 -18.22 0.66
N LYS A 72 13.01 -18.03 -0.54
CA LYS A 72 12.27 -17.41 -1.66
C LYS A 72 11.15 -18.35 -2.11
N VAL A 73 9.99 -17.78 -2.40
CA VAL A 73 8.78 -18.50 -2.81
C VAL A 73 8.35 -18.02 -4.18
N LYS A 74 8.49 -18.88 -5.18
CA LYS A 74 7.98 -18.64 -6.52
C LYS A 74 6.54 -19.12 -6.62
N LEU A 75 5.65 -18.21 -7.01
CA LEU A 75 4.23 -18.47 -7.18
C LEU A 75 3.87 -18.47 -8.67
N ASN A 76 3.27 -19.57 -9.13
CA ASN A 76 2.76 -19.72 -10.49
C ASN A 76 1.25 -20.01 -10.43
N VAL A 77 0.48 -19.08 -9.88
CA VAL A 77 -0.97 -19.22 -9.68
C VAL A 77 -1.69 -18.12 -10.48
N PRO A 78 -2.04 -18.36 -11.75
CA PRO A 78 -2.67 -17.35 -12.57
C PRO A 78 -4.10 -17.06 -12.10
N GLY A 79 -4.50 -15.79 -12.20
CA GLY A 79 -5.89 -15.37 -12.12
C GLY A 79 -6.43 -15.18 -10.70
N SER A 80 -6.24 -16.12 -9.77
CA SER A 80 -6.71 -16.00 -8.37
C SER A 80 -5.54 -15.90 -7.40
N GLY A 81 -5.69 -15.15 -6.31
CA GLY A 81 -4.68 -15.07 -5.26
C GLY A 81 -4.18 -16.46 -4.83
N TRP A 82 -2.87 -16.60 -4.54
CA TRP A 82 -2.31 -17.84 -4.02
C TRP A 82 -3.00 -18.27 -2.72
N LEU A 83 -3.27 -17.31 -1.83
CA LEU A 83 -4.02 -17.54 -0.61
C LEU A 83 -5.48 -17.10 -0.80
N ASP A 84 -6.40 -18.04 -0.59
CA ASP A 84 -7.84 -17.82 -0.64
C ASP A 84 -8.39 -17.58 0.76
N MET A 85 -9.18 -16.52 0.90
CA MET A 85 -9.89 -16.20 2.12
C MET A 85 -11.34 -16.68 2.02
N ALA A 86 -11.58 -17.91 2.47
CA ALA A 86 -12.93 -18.46 2.53
C ALA A 86 -13.64 -18.14 3.86
N GLY A 87 -14.95 -17.90 3.81
CA GLY A 87 -15.81 -17.72 4.99
C GLY A 87 -16.26 -16.28 5.24
N GLY A 88 -16.66 -15.98 6.49
CA GLY A 88 -17.01 -14.61 6.90
C GLY A 88 -15.84 -13.86 7.54
N GLN A 89 -15.01 -14.55 8.32
CA GLN A 89 -13.81 -14.01 8.95
C GLN A 89 -12.73 -15.09 9.08
N LEU A 90 -11.46 -14.70 8.86
CA LEU A 90 -10.28 -15.53 9.12
C LEU A 90 -9.42 -14.89 10.19
N LYS A 91 -9.17 -15.63 11.27
CA LYS A 91 -8.61 -15.09 12.52
C LYS A 91 -7.21 -15.60 12.80
N GLY A 92 -6.35 -14.73 13.35
CA GLY A 92 -5.06 -15.16 13.91
C GLY A 92 -4.08 -15.67 12.87
N ILE A 93 -4.05 -15.04 11.70
CA ILE A 93 -3.18 -15.46 10.60
C ILE A 93 -1.78 -14.88 10.81
N TYR A 94 -0.75 -15.71 10.59
CA TYR A 94 0.65 -15.27 10.59
C TYR A 94 1.33 -15.61 9.26
N ILE A 95 1.95 -14.62 8.63
CA ILE A 95 2.80 -14.82 7.46
C ILE A 95 4.06 -13.99 7.66
N GLY A 96 5.24 -14.61 7.68
CA GLY A 96 6.43 -13.78 7.83
C GLY A 96 7.75 -14.33 7.37
N ASP A 97 8.69 -13.41 7.20
CA ASP A 97 10.07 -13.71 6.82
C ASP A 97 10.15 -14.46 5.48
N LEU A 98 9.39 -14.01 4.48
CA LEU A 98 9.30 -14.63 3.15
C LEU A 98 9.48 -13.60 2.04
N SER A 99 10.16 -14.01 0.98
CA SER A 99 10.27 -13.25 -0.26
C SER A 99 9.50 -13.99 -1.36
N PHE A 100 8.54 -13.33 -1.98
CA PHE A 100 7.68 -13.91 -3.01
C PHE A 100 8.03 -13.37 -4.39
N GLU A 101 8.07 -14.24 -5.39
CA GLU A 101 8.17 -13.89 -6.81
C GLU A 101 6.93 -14.41 -7.54
N GLY A 102 6.23 -13.51 -8.23
CA GLY A 102 5.08 -13.83 -9.06
C GLY A 102 5.34 -13.61 -10.55
N ASN A 103 4.28 -13.20 -11.25
CA ASN A 103 4.31 -12.71 -12.62
C ASN A 103 3.07 -11.81 -12.85
N ALA A 104 2.95 -11.23 -14.04
CA ALA A 104 1.86 -10.32 -14.42
C ALA A 104 0.43 -10.89 -14.28
N GLU A 105 0.28 -12.20 -14.07
CA GLU A 105 -1.00 -12.87 -13.86
C GLU A 105 -1.20 -13.38 -12.43
N THR A 106 -0.16 -13.33 -11.60
CA THR A 106 -0.15 -13.87 -10.25
C THR A 106 -0.54 -12.79 -9.25
N SER A 107 -1.38 -13.15 -8.29
CA SER A 107 -1.64 -12.31 -7.13
C SER A 107 -1.37 -13.08 -5.84
N PHE A 108 -0.97 -12.39 -4.78
CA PHE A 108 -0.73 -13.07 -3.50
C PHE A 108 -2.05 -13.30 -2.76
N PHE A 109 -2.82 -12.23 -2.55
CA PHE A 109 -4.14 -12.29 -1.94
C PHE A 109 -5.08 -11.26 -2.59
N VAL A 110 -6.22 -11.70 -3.14
CA VAL A 110 -7.17 -10.80 -3.83
C VAL A 110 -8.62 -11.17 -3.54
N ASP A 111 -9.28 -10.33 -2.75
CA ASP A 111 -10.74 -10.21 -2.77
C ASP A 111 -11.17 -9.40 -4.00
N LYS A 112 -11.65 -10.12 -5.02
CA LYS A 112 -12.12 -9.52 -6.28
C LYS A 112 -13.51 -8.89 -6.19
N THR A 113 -14.31 -9.26 -5.20
CA THR A 113 -15.72 -8.83 -5.12
C THR A 113 -15.93 -7.67 -4.15
N ASN A 114 -14.90 -7.30 -3.38
CA ASN A 114 -14.96 -6.32 -2.28
C ASN A 114 -16.05 -6.69 -1.23
N THR A 115 -16.39 -7.98 -1.16
CA THR A 115 -17.45 -8.52 -0.30
C THR A 115 -16.99 -9.77 0.45
N GLN A 116 -15.72 -10.16 0.32
CA GLN A 116 -15.22 -11.37 0.94
C GLN A 116 -14.84 -11.15 2.40
N THR A 117 -14.59 -12.31 3.03
CA THR A 117 -14.00 -12.56 4.34
C THR A 117 -13.14 -11.42 4.88
N VAL A 118 -13.26 -11.14 6.18
CA VAL A 118 -12.35 -10.20 6.87
C VAL A 118 -11.16 -10.95 7.46
N LEU A 119 -9.94 -10.50 7.17
CA LEU A 119 -8.75 -10.91 7.90
C LEU A 119 -8.74 -10.22 9.27
N TRP A 120 -8.74 -10.98 10.35
CA TRP A 120 -8.99 -10.46 11.69
C TRP A 120 -7.89 -10.83 12.69
N ALA A 121 -7.35 -9.85 13.41
CA ALA A 121 -6.32 -10.05 14.44
C ALA A 121 -5.13 -10.89 13.91
N SER A 122 -4.55 -10.43 12.80
CA SER A 122 -3.52 -11.15 12.05
C SER A 122 -2.24 -10.31 11.93
N HIS A 123 -1.12 -10.97 11.71
CA HIS A 123 0.19 -10.33 11.63
C HIS A 123 0.94 -10.82 10.39
N LEU A 124 1.27 -9.88 9.51
CA LEU A 124 2.16 -10.10 8.38
C LEU A 124 3.47 -9.36 8.64
N LYS A 125 4.61 -10.03 8.53
CA LYS A 125 5.89 -9.49 9.01
C LYS A 125 7.04 -9.80 8.07
N ASN A 126 7.92 -8.83 7.78
CA ASN A 126 9.13 -9.04 6.99
C ASN A 126 8.81 -9.73 5.65
N LEU A 127 8.15 -9.03 4.72
CA LEU A 127 7.69 -9.64 3.47
C LEU A 127 8.21 -8.88 2.23
N GLY A 128 8.73 -9.64 1.27
CA GLY A 128 9.17 -9.15 -0.04
C GLY A 128 8.24 -9.64 -1.14
N PHE A 129 7.94 -8.79 -2.13
CA PHE A 129 7.12 -9.15 -3.28
C PHE A 129 7.72 -8.59 -4.56
N SER A 130 7.90 -9.45 -5.57
CA SER A 130 8.32 -9.01 -6.89
C SER A 130 7.43 -9.57 -8.00
N LEU A 131 7.22 -8.77 -9.05
CA LEU A 131 6.54 -9.17 -10.27
C LEU A 131 5.06 -9.57 -10.08
N PHE A 132 4.41 -9.22 -8.97
CA PHE A 132 2.98 -9.52 -8.77
C PHE A 132 2.09 -8.59 -9.59
N LYS A 133 0.94 -9.11 -10.05
CA LYS A 133 -0.16 -8.24 -10.49
C LYS A 133 -0.74 -7.45 -9.33
N HIS A 134 -1.10 -8.15 -8.26
CA HIS A 134 -1.61 -7.57 -7.03
C HIS A 134 -0.97 -8.28 -5.83
N VAL A 135 -0.64 -7.53 -4.79
CA VAL A 135 -0.06 -8.08 -3.56
C VAL A 135 -1.20 -8.44 -2.60
N ILE A 136 -1.87 -7.45 -2.02
CA ILE A 136 -2.93 -7.68 -1.03
C ILE A 136 -4.12 -6.78 -1.32
N TRP A 137 -5.25 -7.39 -1.69
CA TRP A 137 -6.55 -6.71 -1.79
C TRP A 137 -7.55 -7.37 -0.84
N GLY A 138 -8.00 -6.66 0.20
CA GLY A 138 -9.03 -7.22 1.10
C GLY A 138 -9.41 -6.38 2.31
N ALA A 139 -10.40 -6.91 3.03
CA ALA A 139 -10.94 -6.37 4.26
C ALA A 139 -10.12 -6.85 5.47
N HIS A 140 -9.64 -5.92 6.29
CA HIS A 140 -8.82 -6.20 7.46
C HIS A 140 -9.39 -5.55 8.72
N THR A 141 -9.36 -6.29 9.84
CA THR A 141 -9.63 -5.76 11.17
C THR A 141 -8.56 -6.17 12.16
N ALA A 142 -7.98 -5.22 12.91
CA ALA A 142 -6.92 -5.53 13.87
C ALA A 142 -5.70 -6.23 13.24
N VAL A 143 -5.39 -5.91 11.98
CA VAL A 143 -4.24 -6.47 11.25
C VAL A 143 -3.02 -5.57 11.39
N THR A 144 -1.86 -6.17 11.57
CA THR A 144 -0.57 -5.48 11.61
C THR A 144 0.33 -5.94 10.47
N PHE A 145 0.88 -4.99 9.71
CA PHE A 145 2.02 -5.21 8.82
C PHE A 145 3.25 -4.58 9.45
N SER A 146 4.27 -5.39 9.77
CA SER A 146 5.48 -4.91 10.46
C SER A 146 6.76 -5.47 9.84
N GLY A 147 7.89 -5.02 10.35
CA GLY A 147 9.20 -5.39 9.85
C GLY A 147 9.50 -4.75 8.49
N GLN A 148 10.52 -5.26 7.80
CA GLN A 148 10.92 -4.72 6.50
C GLN A 148 10.00 -5.24 5.38
N TRP A 149 9.48 -4.33 4.55
CA TRP A 149 8.72 -4.68 3.36
C TRP A 149 9.38 -4.10 2.11
N ASP A 150 9.51 -4.92 1.08
CA ASP A 150 10.03 -4.52 -0.24
C ASP A 150 9.06 -5.01 -1.33
N VAL A 151 8.56 -4.12 -2.18
CA VAL A 151 7.58 -4.46 -3.23
C VAL A 151 8.03 -3.84 -4.55
N ASN A 152 8.51 -4.65 -5.49
CA ASN A 152 9.09 -4.12 -6.72
C ASN A 152 8.55 -4.78 -7.99
N ASN A 153 8.64 -4.03 -9.09
CA ASN A 153 8.35 -4.51 -10.44
C ASN A 153 6.93 -5.12 -10.61
N CYS A 154 5.97 -4.72 -9.78
CA CYS A 154 4.58 -5.13 -9.91
C CYS A 154 3.88 -4.46 -11.11
N TYR A 155 2.75 -5.03 -11.51
CA TYR A 155 2.10 -4.73 -12.80
C TYR A 155 0.76 -3.99 -12.68
N ASP A 156 0.21 -3.82 -11.49
CA ASP A 156 -1.09 -3.20 -11.27
C ASP A 156 -1.17 -2.76 -9.80
N THR A 157 -2.33 -2.31 -9.30
CA THR A 157 -2.45 -1.88 -7.91
C THR A 157 -2.04 -2.98 -6.94
N GLU A 158 -0.95 -2.76 -6.21
CA GLU A 158 -0.36 -3.74 -5.30
C GLU A 158 -1.21 -3.91 -4.05
N PHE A 159 -1.65 -2.79 -3.46
CA PHE A 159 -2.41 -2.78 -2.23
C PHE A 159 -3.77 -2.11 -2.41
N LYS A 160 -4.84 -2.85 -2.11
CA LYS A 160 -6.20 -2.30 -1.98
C LYS A 160 -6.77 -2.72 -0.63
N LEU A 161 -6.70 -1.83 0.36
CA LEU A 161 -6.89 -2.17 1.77
C LEU A 161 -8.07 -1.43 2.38
N TRP A 162 -9.00 -2.15 3.01
CA TRP A 162 -10.13 -1.56 3.72
C TRP A 162 -10.42 -2.26 5.04
N GLY A 163 -11.32 -1.68 5.84
CA GLY A 163 -11.71 -2.20 7.15
C GLY A 163 -11.33 -1.25 8.29
N SER A 164 -10.91 -1.78 9.45
CA SER A 164 -10.63 -0.91 10.60
C SER A 164 -9.59 -1.42 11.61
N ASP A 165 -9.09 -0.53 12.45
CA ASP A 165 -8.23 -0.88 13.60
C ASP A 165 -6.88 -1.50 13.18
N ASN A 166 -6.33 -1.09 12.03
CA ASN A 166 -5.15 -1.71 11.44
C ASN A 166 -3.89 -0.84 11.62
N ASN A 167 -2.71 -1.47 11.65
CA ASN A 167 -1.41 -0.79 11.64
C ASN A 167 -0.58 -1.32 10.47
N TYR A 168 -0.42 -0.52 9.42
CA TYR A 168 0.30 -0.95 8.22
C TYR A 168 1.67 -0.32 8.10
N TRP A 169 2.69 -1.17 7.92
CA TRP A 169 4.09 -0.84 7.64
C TRP A 169 4.72 0.00 8.74
N THR A 170 4.57 -0.44 10.00
CA THR A 170 5.05 0.28 11.19
C THR A 170 6.55 0.54 11.20
N ASP A 171 7.32 -0.26 10.48
CA ASP A 171 8.78 -0.21 10.44
C ASP A 171 9.33 0.26 9.08
N GLY A 172 8.47 0.50 8.09
CA GLY A 172 8.87 0.85 6.74
C GLY A 172 8.36 -0.09 5.65
N MET A 173 8.13 0.48 4.47
CA MET A 173 7.97 -0.25 3.21
C MET A 173 8.69 0.52 2.09
N LEU A 174 9.37 -0.20 1.22
CA LEU A 174 9.78 0.28 -0.10
C LEU A 174 8.82 -0.26 -1.16
N LEU A 175 8.32 0.62 -2.04
CA LEU A 175 7.51 0.24 -3.18
C LEU A 175 8.00 0.97 -4.44
N ASP A 176 8.58 0.20 -5.37
CA ASP A 176 9.11 0.69 -6.65
C ASP A 176 8.72 -0.25 -7.81
N SER A 177 7.60 0.07 -8.47
CA SER A 177 6.95 -0.82 -9.44
C SER A 177 6.68 -0.13 -10.78
N PRO A 178 7.60 -0.22 -11.75
CA PRO A 178 7.47 0.49 -13.02
C PRO A 178 6.57 -0.16 -14.07
N ASN A 179 6.12 -1.41 -13.88
CA ASN A 179 5.56 -2.24 -14.96
C ASN A 179 4.05 -2.07 -15.20
N HIS A 180 3.48 -0.94 -14.80
CA HIS A 180 2.04 -0.72 -14.88
C HIS A 180 1.58 -0.49 -16.33
N PRO A 181 0.48 -1.12 -16.78
CA PRO A 181 -0.14 -0.81 -18.05
C PRO A 181 -0.74 0.61 -18.02
N ALA A 182 -1.09 1.13 -19.19
CA ALA A 182 -1.78 2.41 -19.30
C ALA A 182 -3.14 2.43 -18.55
N GLY A 183 -3.54 3.63 -18.10
CA GLY A 183 -4.81 3.90 -17.40
C GLY A 183 -4.62 4.26 -15.94
N GLU A 184 -5.65 4.79 -15.27
CA GLU A 184 -5.50 5.24 -13.88
C GLU A 184 -5.16 4.07 -12.95
N ARG A 185 -4.08 4.19 -12.18
CA ARG A 185 -3.63 3.18 -11.23
C ARG A 185 -3.12 3.79 -9.94
N TYR A 186 -3.10 2.96 -8.91
CA TYR A 186 -2.67 3.33 -7.56
C TYR A 186 -1.72 2.28 -7.04
N HIS A 187 -0.64 2.66 -6.37
CA HIS A 187 0.14 1.66 -5.64
C HIS A 187 -0.58 1.21 -4.37
N ILE A 188 -1.06 2.19 -3.60
CA ILE A 188 -1.83 1.98 -2.38
C ILE A 188 -3.20 2.63 -2.53
N TRP A 189 -4.26 1.82 -2.53
CA TRP A 189 -5.64 2.27 -2.55
C TRP A 189 -6.36 1.92 -1.26
N LEU A 190 -6.87 2.94 -0.58
CA LEU A 190 -7.57 2.86 0.70
C LEU A 190 -9.04 3.27 0.50
N PRO A 191 -9.91 2.38 -0.04
CA PRO A 191 -11.27 2.75 -0.40
C PRO A 191 -12.14 3.08 0.83
N HIS A 192 -11.96 2.36 1.94
CA HIS A 192 -12.64 2.66 3.20
C HIS A 192 -11.87 2.10 4.41
N LEU A 193 -10.98 2.90 4.99
CA LEU A 193 -10.13 2.49 6.10
C LEU A 193 -10.36 3.35 7.35
N SER A 194 -10.65 2.72 8.49
CA SER A 194 -11.03 3.44 9.72
C SER A 194 -10.19 3.10 10.94
N LYS A 195 -9.86 4.08 11.79
CA LYS A 195 -9.09 3.89 13.03
C LYS A 195 -7.78 3.15 12.78
N SER A 196 -7.11 3.49 11.69
CA SER A 196 -5.93 2.78 11.22
C SER A 196 -4.77 3.74 10.98
N THR A 197 -3.56 3.19 11.01
CA THR A 197 -2.32 3.91 10.69
C THR A 197 -1.66 3.29 9.46
N VAL A 198 -1.12 4.14 8.58
CA VAL A 198 -0.32 3.77 7.41
C VAL A 198 1.02 4.49 7.50
N GLY A 199 2.11 3.73 7.44
CA GLY A 199 3.47 4.24 7.29
C GLY A 199 4.36 4.11 8.53
N PRO A 200 5.68 4.37 8.38
CA PRO A 200 6.32 5.01 7.21
C PRO A 200 6.38 4.15 5.94
N VAL A 201 6.21 4.75 4.76
CA VAL A 201 6.35 4.09 3.45
C VAL A 201 7.14 4.96 2.49
N PHE A 202 7.92 4.38 1.60
CA PHE A 202 8.53 5.03 0.44
C PHE A 202 7.89 4.46 -0.82
N VAL A 203 7.27 5.31 -1.62
CA VAL A 203 6.51 4.89 -2.81
C VAL A 203 6.91 5.76 -3.99
N THR A 204 7.46 5.13 -5.02
CA THR A 204 7.84 5.80 -6.26
C THR A 204 6.72 5.67 -7.28
N GLY A 205 6.03 6.78 -7.54
CA GLY A 205 5.09 6.87 -8.64
C GLY A 205 5.79 7.08 -9.98
N MET A 206 5.14 6.60 -11.04
CA MET A 206 5.65 6.63 -12.40
C MET A 206 4.49 6.73 -13.38
N HIS A 207 4.61 7.60 -14.39
CA HIS A 207 3.57 7.81 -15.42
C HIS A 207 2.14 7.95 -14.82
N ASN A 208 1.24 7.04 -15.19
CA ASN A 208 -0.18 6.99 -14.83
C ASN A 208 -0.46 6.37 -13.45
N VAL A 209 0.57 6.07 -12.65
CA VAL A 209 0.43 5.43 -11.34
C VAL A 209 0.58 6.45 -10.21
N THR A 210 -0.51 6.67 -9.48
CA THR A 210 -0.51 7.50 -8.29
C THR A 210 -0.03 6.68 -7.08
N PRO A 211 1.00 7.14 -6.32
CA PRO A 211 1.46 6.49 -5.10
C PRO A 211 0.34 6.09 -4.12
N MET A 212 -0.60 6.99 -3.83
CA MET A 212 -1.64 6.70 -2.85
C MET A 212 -3.01 7.34 -3.18
N ARG A 213 -4.08 6.58 -2.99
CA ARG A 213 -5.47 7.05 -3.07
C ARG A 213 -6.26 6.67 -1.83
N VAL A 214 -7.04 7.62 -1.31
CA VAL A 214 -7.96 7.46 -0.18
C VAL A 214 -9.36 7.86 -0.62
N ASP A 215 -10.34 6.97 -0.51
CA ASP A 215 -11.73 7.31 -0.85
C ASP A 215 -12.64 7.51 0.36
N GLY A 216 -12.27 6.99 1.52
CA GLY A 216 -13.18 7.02 2.66
C GLY A 216 -12.66 6.39 3.93
N GLY A 217 -13.57 6.27 4.90
CA GLY A 217 -13.28 5.79 6.25
C GLY A 217 -13.19 6.92 7.27
N ARG A 218 -12.73 6.60 8.49
CA ARG A 218 -12.64 7.59 9.58
C ARG A 218 -11.47 7.39 10.52
N GLY A 219 -10.80 8.44 10.96
CA GLY A 219 -9.70 8.31 11.93
C GLY A 219 -8.49 7.57 11.33
N LEU A 220 -8.21 7.82 10.05
CA LEU A 220 -7.03 7.30 9.35
C LEU A 220 -5.85 8.26 9.59
N VAL A 221 -4.68 7.70 9.91
CA VAL A 221 -3.42 8.43 10.00
C VAL A 221 -2.47 7.90 8.93
N ILE A 222 -2.04 8.76 8.02
CA ILE A 222 -0.93 8.51 7.10
C ILE A 222 0.26 9.31 7.64
N GLY A 223 1.30 8.61 8.10
CA GLY A 223 2.40 9.20 8.85
C GLY A 223 3.77 8.84 8.26
N GLY A 224 4.66 9.84 8.11
CA GLY A 224 6.06 9.59 7.76
C GLY A 224 6.28 9.00 6.37
N ALA A 225 5.30 9.10 5.48
CA ALA A 225 5.41 8.60 4.11
C ALA A 225 6.31 9.49 3.26
N ARG A 226 6.98 8.90 2.27
CA ARG A 226 7.75 9.55 1.22
C ARG A 226 7.12 9.12 -0.09
N LEU A 227 6.38 10.04 -0.71
CA LEU A 227 5.73 9.82 -1.99
C LEU A 227 6.54 10.59 -3.02
N GLU A 228 7.14 9.87 -3.95
CA GLU A 228 8.00 10.49 -4.94
C GLU A 228 7.56 10.18 -6.37
N ALA A 229 8.17 10.89 -7.31
CA ALA A 229 8.10 10.60 -8.72
C ALA A 229 9.51 10.30 -9.23
N GLN A 230 9.68 9.25 -10.03
CA GLN A 230 11.01 8.87 -10.51
C GLN A 230 11.62 9.98 -11.40
N GLN A 231 12.91 10.27 -11.21
CA GLN A 231 13.63 11.18 -12.09
C GLN A 231 13.67 10.63 -13.52
N GLY A 232 13.33 11.45 -14.52
CA GLY A 232 13.26 11.03 -15.92
C GLY A 232 12.01 10.21 -16.26
N ASN A 233 11.31 9.66 -15.25
CA ASN A 233 10.02 9.01 -15.42
C ASN A 233 8.98 9.41 -14.35
N PRO A 234 8.64 10.70 -14.28
CA PRO A 234 7.78 11.20 -13.22
C PRO A 234 6.32 10.73 -13.35
N THR A 235 5.64 10.66 -12.21
CA THR A 235 4.18 10.59 -12.11
C THR A 235 3.54 11.74 -12.87
N TRP A 236 2.58 11.44 -13.73
CA TRP A 236 1.86 12.42 -14.55
C TRP A 236 0.80 13.17 -13.76
N GLY A 237 0.29 12.60 -12.67
CA GLY A 237 -0.77 13.19 -11.84
C GLY A 237 -0.36 13.37 -10.37
N SER A 238 -1.35 13.64 -9.51
CA SER A 238 -1.20 13.70 -8.05
C SER A 238 -0.37 12.53 -7.48
N GLN A 239 0.40 12.80 -6.43
CA GLN A 239 1.04 11.78 -5.61
C GLN A 239 0.10 11.20 -4.55
N LEU A 240 -0.84 12.03 -4.06
CA LEU A 240 -1.89 11.62 -3.13
C LEU A 240 -3.25 12.14 -3.59
N ILE A 241 -4.22 11.24 -3.69
CA ILE A 241 -5.62 11.58 -3.96
C ILE A 241 -6.47 11.28 -2.72
N ILE A 242 -7.33 12.23 -2.35
CA ILE A 242 -8.32 12.07 -1.28
C ILE A 242 -9.71 12.43 -1.82
N THR A 243 -10.57 11.44 -2.03
CA THR A 243 -11.95 11.69 -2.51
C THR A 243 -12.98 11.70 -1.39
N GLY A 244 -12.61 11.25 -0.19
CA GLY A 244 -13.50 11.23 0.96
C GLY A 244 -12.84 10.85 2.28
N GLY A 245 -13.66 10.68 3.31
CA GLY A 245 -13.24 10.29 4.66
C GLY A 245 -13.50 11.35 5.73
N LYS A 246 -13.31 10.97 7.00
CA LYS A 246 -13.50 11.86 8.15
C LYS A 246 -12.39 11.73 9.19
N PHE A 247 -11.93 12.81 9.80
CA PHE A 247 -10.83 12.76 10.78
C PHE A 247 -9.57 12.11 10.17
N LEU A 248 -9.22 12.53 8.96
CA LEU A 248 -8.01 12.09 8.27
C LEU A 248 -6.82 12.95 8.73
N ARG A 249 -5.69 12.33 9.05
CA ARG A 249 -4.43 13.01 9.33
C ARG A 249 -3.38 12.55 8.36
N VAL A 250 -2.87 13.48 7.56
CA VAL A 250 -1.69 13.32 6.71
C VAL A 250 -0.57 14.08 7.40
N ARG A 251 0.39 13.35 7.97
CA ARG A 251 1.37 13.91 8.88
C ARG A 251 2.79 13.54 8.50
N ASP A 252 3.69 14.52 8.53
CA ASP A 252 5.12 14.35 8.29
C ASP A 252 5.40 13.61 6.96
N VAL A 253 4.58 13.87 5.94
CA VAL A 253 4.69 13.26 4.61
C VAL A 253 5.58 14.12 3.73
N PHE A 254 6.57 13.49 3.11
CA PHE A 254 7.43 14.13 2.11
C PHE A 254 6.94 13.82 0.70
N PHE A 255 6.63 14.87 -0.06
CA PHE A 255 6.28 14.83 -1.47
C PHE A 255 7.47 15.32 -2.28
N PHE A 256 8.13 14.41 -3.00
CA PHE A 256 9.33 14.71 -3.76
C PHE A 256 9.07 14.55 -5.25
N ASN A 257 9.47 15.54 -6.05
CA ASN A 257 9.34 15.50 -7.51
C ASN A 257 7.88 15.31 -8.02
N GLY A 258 6.90 15.66 -7.18
CA GLY A 258 5.46 15.79 -7.44
C GLY A 258 4.88 15.15 -8.70
N MET A 259 4.55 16.01 -9.66
CA MET A 259 3.62 15.73 -10.76
C MET A 259 4.08 16.40 -12.05
N SER A 260 4.41 15.65 -13.09
CA SER A 260 5.00 16.23 -14.31
C SER A 260 4.02 16.73 -15.35
N LYS A 261 2.77 16.26 -15.33
CA LYS A 261 1.79 16.54 -16.38
C LYS A 261 0.37 16.78 -15.83
N PRO A 262 0.19 17.78 -14.94
CA PRO A 262 -1.11 18.14 -14.35
C PRO A 262 -2.26 18.22 -15.36
N ASP A 263 -1.97 18.78 -16.54
CA ASP A 263 -2.98 19.05 -17.57
C ASP A 263 -3.06 17.96 -18.66
N SER A 264 -2.26 16.88 -18.56
CA SER A 264 -2.27 15.87 -19.62
C SER A 264 -3.43 14.90 -19.48
N THR A 265 -3.99 14.54 -20.63
CA THR A 265 -5.08 13.59 -20.84
C THR A 265 -4.73 12.13 -20.51
N GLY A 266 -3.58 11.85 -19.89
CA GLY A 266 -3.11 10.50 -19.58
C GLY A 266 -3.87 9.83 -18.43
N HIS A 267 -4.61 10.60 -17.63
CA HIS A 267 -5.52 10.09 -16.61
C HIS A 267 -6.97 10.20 -17.08
N PRO A 268 -7.79 9.15 -16.92
CA PRO A 268 -9.18 9.15 -17.35
C PRO A 268 -10.06 10.12 -16.53
N ASP A 269 -9.64 10.54 -15.32
CA ASP A 269 -10.31 11.56 -14.52
C ASP A 269 -9.39 12.74 -14.17
N PRO A 270 -9.26 13.74 -15.06
CA PRO A 270 -8.44 14.92 -14.81
C PRO A 270 -8.84 15.71 -13.55
N ALA A 271 -10.07 15.56 -13.05
CA ALA A 271 -10.50 16.26 -11.83
C ALA A 271 -9.78 15.77 -10.57
N LEU A 272 -9.19 14.57 -10.61
CA LEU A 272 -8.41 13.97 -9.52
C LEU A 272 -6.91 14.34 -9.56
N HIS A 273 -6.46 15.10 -10.56
CA HIS A 273 -5.03 15.38 -10.78
C HIS A 273 -4.73 16.87 -10.96
N LYS A 274 -5.13 17.70 -9.99
CA LYS A 274 -4.99 19.17 -10.05
C LYS A 274 -3.90 19.76 -9.15
N GLY A 275 -3.22 18.93 -8.37
CA GLY A 275 -2.10 19.32 -7.52
C GLY A 275 -1.26 18.10 -7.13
N ILE A 276 -0.11 18.32 -6.48
CA ILE A 276 0.71 17.22 -5.94
C ILE A 276 -0.14 16.36 -4.98
N VAL A 277 -0.94 17.03 -4.15
CA VAL A 277 -2.08 16.43 -3.45
C VAL A 277 -3.37 16.98 -4.02
N THR A 278 -4.31 16.10 -4.37
CA THR A 278 -5.66 16.48 -4.80
C THR A 278 -6.69 15.93 -3.83
N MET A 279 -7.51 16.82 -3.24
CA MET A 279 -8.62 16.47 -2.35
C MET A 279 -9.95 16.92 -2.96
N THR A 280 -10.84 16.00 -3.30
CA THR A 280 -12.17 16.30 -3.87
C THR A 280 -13.33 16.07 -2.89
N GLY A 281 -13.06 15.50 -1.72
CA GLY A 281 -14.05 15.32 -0.67
C GLY A 281 -13.44 14.98 0.69
N GLY A 282 -14.31 14.82 1.69
CA GLY A 282 -13.93 14.50 3.07
C GLY A 282 -14.16 15.66 4.05
N SER A 283 -14.02 15.38 5.35
CA SER A 283 -14.17 16.38 6.40
C SER A 283 -13.25 16.16 7.59
N ASP A 284 -12.89 17.22 8.31
CA ASP A 284 -11.93 17.14 9.43
C ASP A 284 -10.59 16.54 8.98
N VAL A 285 -10.04 17.08 7.88
CA VAL A 285 -8.78 16.63 7.30
C VAL A 285 -7.66 17.54 7.78
N VAL A 286 -6.57 16.95 8.27
CA VAL A 286 -5.39 17.69 8.74
C VAL A 286 -4.17 17.29 7.92
N PHE A 287 -3.52 18.28 7.33
CA PHE A 287 -2.17 18.20 6.79
C PHE A 287 -1.22 18.87 7.78
N ASP A 288 -0.24 18.13 8.30
CA ASP A 288 0.62 18.56 9.40
C ASP A 288 2.07 18.16 9.14
N GLY A 289 2.98 19.13 9.02
CA GLY A 289 4.41 18.81 8.83
C GLY A 289 4.73 18.26 7.43
N CYS A 290 3.82 18.41 6.46
CA CYS A 290 4.05 17.93 5.10
C CYS A 290 5.11 18.80 4.41
N MET A 291 6.04 18.12 3.72
CA MET A 291 7.16 18.73 3.00
C MET A 291 6.95 18.55 1.50
N PHE A 292 7.12 19.61 0.72
CA PHE A 292 6.99 19.62 -0.74
C PHE A 292 8.30 20.08 -1.38
N SER A 293 8.91 19.24 -2.21
CA SER A 293 10.15 19.58 -2.90
C SER A 293 10.05 19.27 -4.39
N ASN A 294 10.44 20.23 -5.21
CA ASN A 294 10.61 20.04 -6.66
C ASN A 294 12.07 19.72 -7.02
N GLY A 295 12.74 18.91 -6.19
CA GLY A 295 14.16 18.62 -6.29
C GLY A 295 15.00 19.32 -5.22
N ASP A 296 16.24 18.88 -5.09
CA ASP A 296 17.22 19.31 -4.09
C ASP A 296 18.43 20.06 -4.71
N GLY A 297 18.33 20.38 -6.01
CA GLY A 297 19.42 20.97 -6.79
C GLY A 297 20.38 19.94 -7.41
N GLN A 298 20.38 18.69 -6.96
CA GLN A 298 21.06 17.57 -7.61
C GLN A 298 20.13 16.86 -8.61
N GLN A 299 18.86 16.75 -8.26
CA GLN A 299 17.83 16.25 -9.17
C GLN A 299 17.01 17.39 -9.76
N LYS A 300 16.90 17.41 -11.10
CA LYS A 300 16.01 18.33 -11.80
C LYS A 300 14.56 17.89 -11.56
N GLY A 301 13.79 18.75 -10.89
CA GLY A 301 12.36 18.55 -10.71
C GLY A 301 11.60 18.48 -12.03
N SER A 302 10.59 17.62 -12.06
CA SER A 302 9.67 17.44 -13.18
C SER A 302 8.36 18.19 -12.97
N THR A 303 8.11 18.74 -11.77
CA THR A 303 6.84 19.40 -11.47
C THR A 303 6.77 20.77 -12.16
N PRO A 304 5.77 21.02 -13.03
CA PRO A 304 5.61 22.31 -13.69
C PRO A 304 5.45 23.44 -12.67
N ALA A 305 6.09 24.58 -12.96
CA ALA A 305 5.87 25.80 -12.20
C ALA A 305 4.37 26.15 -12.21
N GLY A 306 3.84 26.51 -11.05
CA GLY A 306 2.40 26.78 -10.93
C GLY A 306 1.63 25.70 -10.19
N THR A 307 2.12 24.46 -10.21
CA THR A 307 1.42 23.31 -9.65
C THR A 307 1.09 23.51 -8.17
N PRO A 308 -0.17 23.35 -7.74
CA PRO A 308 -0.53 23.40 -6.34
C PRO A 308 0.14 22.28 -5.54
N HIS A 309 0.66 22.60 -4.35
CA HIS A 309 1.05 21.58 -3.38
C HIS A 309 -0.18 20.81 -2.91
N LEU A 310 -1.25 21.56 -2.63
CA LEU A 310 -2.56 21.03 -2.28
C LEU A 310 -3.63 21.72 -3.12
N TYR A 311 -4.36 20.96 -3.91
CA TYR A 311 -5.61 21.39 -4.53
C TYR A 311 -6.80 20.77 -3.80
N VAL A 312 -7.80 21.59 -3.47
CA VAL A 312 -9.04 21.17 -2.82
C VAL A 312 -10.24 21.48 -3.72
N GLY A 313 -10.77 20.44 -4.36
CA GLY A 313 -12.00 20.47 -5.16
C GLY A 313 -13.29 20.31 -4.33
N GLY A 314 -13.19 19.80 -3.10
CA GLY A 314 -14.34 19.59 -2.23
C GLY A 314 -13.96 19.19 -0.80
N GLY A 315 -14.92 19.23 0.11
CA GLY A 315 -14.75 18.90 1.53
C GLY A 315 -14.90 20.09 2.49
N ALA A 316 -14.67 19.85 3.79
CA ALA A 316 -14.85 20.85 4.84
C ALA A 316 -13.93 20.64 6.05
N ARG A 317 -13.68 21.71 6.82
CA ARG A 317 -12.83 21.69 8.03
C ARG A 317 -11.45 21.10 7.76
N ILE A 318 -10.78 21.71 6.79
CA ILE A 318 -9.44 21.36 6.34
C ILE A 318 -8.45 22.20 7.13
N ARG A 319 -7.49 21.55 7.77
CA ARG A 319 -6.40 22.23 8.47
C ARG A 319 -5.09 21.96 7.76
N VAL A 320 -4.32 23.01 7.49
CA VAL A 320 -2.95 22.90 6.98
C VAL A 320 -2.04 23.67 7.92
N ARG A 321 -1.01 22.99 8.43
CA ARG A 321 -0.05 23.59 9.36
C ARG A 321 1.33 22.97 9.21
N ASN A 322 2.35 23.68 9.68
CA ASN A 322 3.75 23.29 9.58
C ASN A 322 4.14 22.88 8.14
N HIS A 323 3.61 23.59 7.14
CA HIS A 323 3.89 23.32 5.74
C HIS A 323 5.31 23.74 5.41
N GLN A 324 6.06 22.88 4.73
CA GLN A 324 7.40 23.19 4.27
C GLN A 324 7.48 22.98 2.76
N SER A 325 8.12 23.91 2.06
CA SER A 325 8.31 23.79 0.62
C SER A 325 9.62 24.41 0.15
N SER A 326 10.17 23.86 -0.93
CA SER A 326 11.36 24.43 -1.59
C SER A 326 11.07 25.74 -2.34
N ASP A 327 9.80 26.04 -2.58
CA ASP A 327 9.29 27.26 -3.21
C ASP A 327 8.15 27.87 -2.39
N THR A 328 7.53 28.95 -2.89
CA THR A 328 6.40 29.59 -2.20
C THR A 328 5.23 28.60 -2.08
N PRO A 329 4.67 28.38 -0.87
CA PRO A 329 3.54 27.49 -0.67
C PRO A 329 2.35 27.81 -1.58
N ARG A 330 1.80 26.79 -2.24
CA ARG A 330 0.64 26.92 -3.15
C ARG A 330 -0.51 26.01 -2.70
N ILE A 331 -1.47 26.59 -1.98
CA ILE A 331 -2.72 25.93 -1.60
C ILE A 331 -3.85 26.54 -2.41
N VAL A 332 -4.52 25.72 -3.20
CA VAL A 332 -5.59 26.15 -4.10
C VAL A 332 -6.90 25.47 -3.72
N ARG A 333 -7.99 26.22 -3.77
CA ARG A 333 -9.36 25.71 -3.62
C ARG A 333 -10.15 25.97 -4.90
N ALA A 334 -10.98 25.02 -5.28
CA ALA A 334 -12.00 25.26 -6.30
C ALA A 334 -12.92 26.41 -5.86
N GLN A 335 -13.48 27.13 -6.82
CA GLN A 335 -14.41 28.23 -6.56
C GLN A 335 -15.65 27.79 -5.76
N SER A 336 -16.07 26.53 -5.92
CA SER A 336 -17.18 25.92 -5.19
C SER A 336 -16.88 25.65 -3.71
N VAL A 337 -15.61 25.65 -3.29
CA VAL A 337 -15.19 25.40 -1.91
C VAL A 337 -15.07 26.71 -1.15
N SER A 338 -15.80 26.85 -0.04
CA SER A 338 -15.76 28.07 0.79
C SER A 338 -14.37 28.29 1.39
N ALA A 339 -13.89 29.54 1.42
CA ALA A 339 -12.67 29.90 2.15
C ALA A 339 -12.76 29.55 3.65
N ARG A 340 -13.96 29.56 4.23
CA ARG A 340 -14.20 29.17 5.64
C ARG A 340 -14.02 27.66 5.89
N ALA A 341 -13.85 26.86 4.85
CA ALA A 341 -13.51 25.45 5.00
C ALA A 341 -12.08 25.26 5.55
N PHE A 342 -11.22 26.28 5.47
CA PHE A 342 -9.80 26.19 5.80
C PHE A 342 -9.45 26.80 7.16
N TYR A 343 -8.49 26.16 7.83
CA TYR A 343 -7.79 26.64 9.02
C TYR A 343 -6.29 26.52 8.73
N LEU A 344 -5.60 27.65 8.56
CA LEU A 344 -4.22 27.71 8.11
C LEU A 344 -3.32 28.36 9.17
N ASP A 345 -2.03 28.02 9.17
CA ASP A 345 -1.02 28.83 9.86
C ASP A 345 -0.93 30.23 9.23
N SER A 346 -0.42 31.20 10.00
CA SER A 346 -0.48 32.63 9.64
C SER A 346 0.32 33.03 8.41
N ASP A 347 1.31 32.22 8.04
CA ASP A 347 2.18 32.39 6.88
C ASP A 347 1.64 31.70 5.61
N LEU A 348 0.53 30.98 5.71
CA LEU A 348 -0.11 30.29 4.60
C LEU A 348 -1.33 31.06 4.10
N SER A 349 -1.55 30.99 2.79
CA SER A 349 -2.74 31.53 2.14
C SER A 349 -3.38 30.49 1.24
N VAL A 350 -4.67 30.65 0.99
CA VAL A 350 -5.44 29.82 0.05
C VAL A 350 -5.98 30.70 -1.07
N THR A 351 -5.68 30.34 -2.31
CA THR A 351 -6.19 31.04 -3.50
C THR A 351 -7.35 30.25 -4.11
N ALA A 352 -8.29 30.96 -4.75
CA ALA A 352 -9.32 30.31 -5.54
C ALA A 352 -8.79 30.06 -6.96
N GLY A 353 -8.95 28.84 -7.48
CA GLY A 353 -8.41 28.44 -8.78
C GLY A 353 -8.92 27.10 -9.27
#